data_AF-A0A1J4RW59-F1
#
_entry.id   AF-A0A1J4RW59-F1
#
_cell.length_a   1.000
_cell.length_b   1.000
_cell.length_c   1.000
_cell.angle_alpha   90.00
_cell.angle_beta   90.00
_cell.angle_gamma   90.00
#
_symmetry.space_group_name_H-M   'P 1'
#
loop_
_entity.id
_entity.type
_entity.pdbx_description
1 polymer ?
#
loop_
_entity_poly.entity_id
_entity_poly.type
_entity_poly.pdbx_seq_one_letter_code
_entity_poly.pdbx_strand_id
1 'polypeptide(L)'
;MYDKSTKNIIELLLKISAAFGITDSKTYIISDPFSSHYLANSSKEMISNLQSNNVDVLNKIHGVPDNSIDLIVASIPWLSNTIRWIDKQKHVDISLRKGWMILYQSLFKLKDTGTGLYAVEPSFWASEAGRKFRGELNRQGFYINFCFNTPIEYCYPMTKIKPNIVGISRAVTNKVFITSLELNSSLETIASSFKKMLSTTINEGVLVDKDMFLGFDRYNAQQELVALSKQYSNFKKIPLNRLVLDIKSKALTDLKDSVYLRLTGNFKAVSFDKVINKNYVQLIVDQEKVIPNYLSHYLNSELGQKILNSVSGGSVIPHLSKSDLMGIDVYIPELKLQKQILEVEKSIDTLTTKLDGFKNELAINPVSCLRIGEETDKLLKSLDLVGESDEVLSIIRNGETNVVEFKETLLRNVETGQKDKIMINMVLKTICGFLNTSGGTLLIGVKDDGAIPGIENDIYVNDDKYLKDFYNLFRDYIGLGKSTFVNWKIIRINRGILKISCAKSDDPVYLKLDKGTDDEKFYIRSNPATEELKGSKLVEYINKHFKKV
;
A
#
# COMPACT_ATOMS: atom_id res chain seq x y z
N MET A 1 16.62 14.11 29.12
CA MET A 1 15.88 13.58 27.95
C MET A 1 16.81 13.00 26.88
N TYR A 2 17.84 13.73 26.41
CA TYR A 2 18.91 13.19 25.53
C TYR A 2 19.56 11.89 26.07
N ASP A 3 19.76 11.83 27.38
CA ASP A 3 20.38 10.70 28.08
C ASP A 3 19.64 9.36 27.92
N LYS A 4 18.29 9.38 27.75
CA LYS A 4 17.49 8.15 27.64
C LYS A 4 17.65 7.47 26.28
N SER A 5 17.67 8.23 25.19
CA SER A 5 17.88 7.67 23.84
C SER A 5 19.31 7.15 23.64
N THR A 6 20.31 7.88 24.12
CA THR A 6 21.71 7.43 24.10
C THR A 6 21.88 6.16 24.92
N LYS A 7 21.30 6.09 26.13
CA LYS A 7 21.31 4.88 26.96
C LYS A 7 20.65 3.68 26.24
N ASN A 8 19.47 3.87 25.64
CA ASN A 8 18.79 2.81 24.90
C ASN A 8 19.63 2.28 23.72
N ILE A 9 20.33 3.17 23.00
CA ILE A 9 21.22 2.79 21.90
C ILE A 9 22.43 2.00 22.43
N ILE A 10 23.08 2.47 23.49
CA ILE A 10 24.22 1.76 24.11
C ILE A 10 23.78 0.37 24.62
N GLU A 11 22.62 0.27 25.28
CA GLU A 11 22.05 -1.01 25.71
C GLU A 11 21.80 -1.95 24.52
N LEU A 12 21.28 -1.44 23.40
CA LEU A 12 21.09 -2.23 22.18
C LEU A 12 22.44 -2.71 21.61
N LEU A 13 23.46 -1.86 21.56
CA LEU A 13 24.79 -2.23 21.09
C LEU A 13 25.42 -3.32 21.98
N LEU A 14 25.25 -3.25 23.30
CA LEU A 14 25.71 -4.28 24.23
C LEU A 14 24.96 -5.61 24.04
N LYS A 15 23.63 -5.57 23.83
CA LYS A 15 22.84 -6.77 23.52
C LYS A 15 23.28 -7.41 22.20
N ILE A 16 23.55 -6.61 21.18
CA ILE A 16 24.10 -7.08 19.89
C ILE A 16 25.45 -7.75 20.12
N SER A 17 26.36 -7.12 20.86
CA SER A 17 27.68 -7.67 21.19
C SER A 17 27.56 -9.06 21.83
N ALA A 18 26.71 -9.18 22.84
CA ALA A 18 26.47 -10.43 23.57
C ALA A 18 25.91 -11.51 22.64
N ALA A 19 24.90 -11.19 21.82
CA ALA A 19 24.29 -12.15 20.90
C ALA A 19 25.27 -12.64 19.82
N PHE A 20 26.15 -11.75 19.33
CA PHE A 20 27.15 -12.09 18.32
C PHE A 20 28.33 -12.87 18.92
N GLY A 21 28.45 -12.91 20.25
CA GLY A 21 29.53 -13.59 20.96
C GLY A 21 30.86 -12.87 20.79
N ILE A 22 30.84 -11.55 20.68
CA ILE A 22 32.05 -10.73 20.58
C ILE A 22 32.76 -10.81 21.93
N THR A 23 33.99 -11.32 21.93
CA THR A 23 34.77 -11.55 23.14
C THR A 23 35.32 -10.22 23.64
N ASP A 24 34.99 -9.83 24.88
CA ASP A 24 35.26 -8.48 25.36
C ASP A 24 35.87 -8.43 26.78
N SER A 25 37.14 -8.83 26.90
CA SER A 25 37.88 -8.71 28.16
C SER A 25 38.21 -7.25 28.54
N LYS A 26 38.19 -6.34 27.56
CA LYS A 26 38.29 -4.89 27.76
C LYS A 26 37.32 -4.18 26.82
N THR A 27 36.31 -3.52 27.40
CA THR A 27 35.27 -2.79 26.68
C THR A 27 35.42 -1.29 26.90
N TYR A 28 35.42 -0.51 25.81
CA TYR A 28 35.46 0.95 25.83
C TYR A 28 34.15 1.53 25.32
N ILE A 29 33.45 2.29 26.17
CA ILE A 29 32.15 2.87 25.82
C ILE A 29 32.29 4.37 25.56
N ILE A 30 31.75 4.81 24.42
CA ILE A 30 31.66 6.21 24.00
C ILE A 30 30.18 6.60 23.89
N SER A 31 29.63 7.27 24.90
CA SER A 31 28.33 7.94 24.81
C SER A 31 28.51 9.43 24.51
N ASP A 32 27.46 10.07 24.00
CA ASP A 32 27.41 11.49 23.57
C ASP A 32 28.23 12.44 24.48
N PRO A 33 28.91 13.50 23.97
CA PRO A 33 29.86 14.32 24.75
C PRO A 33 29.26 15.12 25.92
N PHE A 34 27.96 14.95 26.21
CA PHE A 34 27.27 15.52 27.37
C PHE A 34 26.91 14.48 28.45
N SER A 35 27.19 13.19 28.24
CA SER A 35 26.95 12.15 29.25
C SER A 35 27.88 10.93 29.10
N SER A 36 28.81 10.81 30.07
CA SER A 36 29.58 9.63 30.51
C SER A 36 30.56 8.96 29.53
N HIS A 37 31.65 8.42 30.08
CA HIS A 37 32.62 7.53 29.42
C HIS A 37 33.01 6.46 30.44
N TYR A 38 33.15 5.20 30.02
CA TYR A 38 33.47 4.11 30.94
C TYR A 38 34.38 3.04 30.30
N LEU A 39 35.34 2.56 31.08
CA LEU A 39 36.18 1.39 30.80
C LEU A 39 35.69 0.25 31.70
N ALA A 40 35.11 -0.80 31.11
CA ALA A 40 34.60 -1.96 31.83
C ALA A 40 35.49 -3.20 31.60
N ASN A 41 35.59 -4.06 32.63
CA ASN A 41 36.28 -5.36 32.53
C ASN A 41 35.47 -6.39 31.73
N SER A 42 34.15 -6.19 31.55
CA SER A 42 33.29 -6.96 30.64
C SER A 42 31.93 -6.29 30.38
N SER A 43 31.25 -6.64 29.28
CA SER A 43 29.87 -6.23 28.99
C SER A 43 28.82 -6.72 30.01
N LYS A 44 29.08 -7.82 30.74
CA LYS A 44 28.10 -8.45 31.65
C LYS A 44 27.94 -7.72 32.99
N GLU A 45 28.94 -6.99 33.45
CA GLU A 45 28.91 -6.31 34.76
C GLU A 45 28.06 -5.01 34.77
N MET A 46 27.58 -4.53 33.62
CA MET A 46 27.36 -3.10 33.46
C MET A 46 25.98 -2.67 32.95
N ILE A 47 24.91 -3.30 33.43
CA ILE A 47 23.53 -2.81 33.20
C ILE A 47 23.08 -1.83 34.32
N SER A 48 23.83 -1.69 35.43
CA SER A 48 23.41 -0.91 36.61
C SER A 48 24.07 0.47 36.81
N ASN A 49 25.20 0.80 36.16
CA ASN A 49 26.05 1.94 36.58
C ASN A 49 26.50 2.91 35.45
N LEU A 50 25.58 3.41 34.63
CA LEU A 50 25.88 4.55 33.73
C LEU A 50 25.77 5.88 34.51
N GLN A 51 26.89 6.45 34.96
CA GLN A 51 26.93 7.79 35.60
C GLN A 51 27.56 8.85 34.69
N SER A 52 26.88 10.00 34.56
CA SER A 52 27.19 11.15 33.70
C SER A 52 28.36 12.01 34.21
N ASN A 53 29.38 12.21 33.38
CA ASN A 53 30.42 13.23 33.58
C ASN A 53 30.78 13.89 32.23
N ASN A 54 30.79 15.22 32.18
CA ASN A 54 31.17 16.06 31.02
C ASN A 54 32.70 16.09 30.85
N VAL A 55 33.25 15.46 29.80
CA VAL A 55 34.69 15.51 29.47
C VAL A 55 34.93 15.42 27.96
N ASP A 56 36.00 16.05 27.46
CA ASP A 56 36.43 15.99 26.05
C ASP A 56 36.86 14.57 25.62
N VAL A 57 36.04 13.96 24.78
CA VAL A 57 36.14 12.57 24.30
C VAL A 57 37.44 12.30 23.55
N LEU A 58 37.88 13.23 22.70
CA LEU A 58 39.03 13.03 21.81
C LEU A 58 40.33 12.93 22.63
N ASN A 59 40.50 13.82 23.61
CA ASN A 59 41.67 13.81 24.50
C ASN A 59 41.77 12.50 25.32
N LYS A 60 40.63 11.93 25.73
CA LYS A 60 40.62 10.63 26.43
C LYS A 60 40.96 9.46 25.52
N ILE A 61 40.46 9.45 24.27
CA ILE A 61 40.84 8.42 23.29
C ILE A 61 42.34 8.44 23.06
N HIS A 62 42.96 9.63 22.96
CA HIS A 62 44.41 9.75 22.84
C HIS A 62 45.18 9.11 24.01
N GLY A 63 44.63 9.16 25.23
CA GLY A 63 45.22 8.53 26.42
C GLY A 63 45.08 7.00 26.50
N VAL A 64 44.25 6.38 25.66
CA VAL A 64 44.12 4.91 25.60
C VAL A 64 45.23 4.34 24.71
N PRO A 65 45.97 3.29 25.13
CA PRO A 65 46.97 2.66 24.28
C PRO A 65 46.36 2.08 23.00
N ASP A 66 47.07 2.19 21.87
CA ASP A 66 46.68 1.52 20.62
C ASP A 66 46.69 -0.01 20.81
N ASN A 67 45.88 -0.74 20.04
CA ASN A 67 45.82 -2.22 20.07
C ASN A 67 45.55 -2.81 21.48
N SER A 68 44.70 -2.17 22.30
CA SER A 68 44.50 -2.54 23.71
C SER A 68 43.06 -2.92 24.09
N ILE A 69 42.09 -2.59 23.23
CA ILE A 69 40.65 -2.75 23.49
C ILE A 69 40.08 -3.89 22.63
N ASP A 70 39.26 -4.74 23.23
CA ASP A 70 38.60 -5.86 22.55
C ASP A 70 37.28 -5.42 21.90
N LEU A 71 36.50 -4.60 22.61
CA LEU A 71 35.20 -4.10 22.16
C LEU A 71 35.10 -2.59 22.35
N ILE A 72 34.72 -1.88 21.29
CA ILE A 72 34.30 -0.48 21.40
C ILE A 72 32.80 -0.41 21.17
N VAL A 73 32.06 0.26 22.05
CA VAL A 73 30.63 0.53 21.88
C VAL A 73 30.42 2.02 21.88
N ALA A 74 29.87 2.58 20.81
CA ALA A 74 29.79 4.02 20.65
C ALA A 74 28.47 4.50 20.05
N SER A 75 27.85 5.48 20.70
CA SER A 75 26.76 6.28 20.14
C SER A 75 27.34 7.59 19.61
N ILE A 76 27.55 7.68 18.30
CA ILE A 76 28.26 8.80 17.69
C ILE A 76 27.36 10.03 17.58
N PRO A 77 27.78 11.20 18.10
CA PRO A 77 26.97 12.40 18.05
C PRO A 77 26.88 12.96 16.63
N TRP A 78 25.70 13.44 16.24
CA TRP A 78 25.45 13.99 14.90
C TRP A 78 25.89 15.44 14.81
N LEU A 79 27.21 15.66 14.94
CA LEU A 79 27.83 16.98 14.92
C LEU A 79 28.21 17.37 13.50
N SER A 80 27.75 18.56 13.06
CA SER A 80 28.04 19.10 11.73
C SER A 80 29.47 19.66 11.58
N ASN A 81 30.11 20.05 12.68
CA ASN A 81 31.45 20.63 12.68
C ASN A 81 32.49 19.64 12.15
N THR A 82 33.24 20.05 11.14
CA THR A 82 34.33 19.27 10.55
C THR A 82 35.65 19.62 11.23
N ILE A 83 36.45 18.60 11.54
CA ILE A 83 37.80 18.75 12.09
C ILE A 83 38.78 17.99 11.20
N ARG A 84 39.98 18.55 11.02
CA ARG A 84 41.08 17.92 10.30
C ARG A 84 41.97 17.17 11.28
N TRP A 85 42.35 15.95 10.93
CA TRP A 85 43.32 15.17 11.68
C TRP A 85 44.46 14.77 10.76
N ILE A 86 45.68 15.09 11.21
CA ILE A 86 46.93 14.75 10.52
C ILE A 86 47.74 13.90 11.50
N ASP A 87 48.03 12.67 11.11
CA ASP A 87 48.89 11.76 11.83
C ASP A 87 49.86 11.10 10.86
N LYS A 88 51.13 11.51 10.92
CA LYS A 88 52.17 11.03 10.02
C LYS A 88 52.51 9.56 10.27
N GLN A 89 52.40 9.08 11.50
CA GLN A 89 52.71 7.69 11.85
C GLN A 89 51.62 6.75 11.34
N LYS A 90 50.37 7.19 11.37
CA LYS A 90 49.21 6.44 10.87
C LYS A 90 48.91 6.69 9.39
N HIS A 91 49.71 7.51 8.72
CA HIS A 91 49.51 7.94 7.33
C HIS A 91 48.09 8.48 7.07
N VAL A 92 47.62 9.35 7.98
CA VAL A 92 46.30 9.98 7.93
C VAL A 92 46.44 11.48 7.69
N ASP A 93 45.71 12.00 6.71
CA ASP A 93 45.41 13.42 6.55
C ASP A 93 43.98 13.54 5.99
N ILE A 94 43.02 13.78 6.89
CA ILE A 94 41.60 13.78 6.51
C ILE A 94 40.81 14.80 7.33
N SER A 95 39.80 15.38 6.69
CA SER A 95 38.81 16.26 7.33
C SER A 95 37.47 15.53 7.42
N LEU A 96 36.98 15.30 8.64
CA LEU A 96 35.73 14.58 8.91
C LEU A 96 34.87 15.35 9.90
N ARG A 97 33.56 15.08 9.89
CA ARG A 97 32.66 15.52 10.98
C ARG A 97 33.19 15.01 12.32
N LYS A 98 33.06 15.82 13.37
CA LYS A 98 33.62 15.50 14.70
C LYS A 98 33.19 14.11 15.20
N GLY A 99 31.94 13.70 14.98
CA GLY A 99 31.46 12.36 15.32
C GLY A 99 32.19 11.24 14.57
N TRP A 100 32.37 11.39 13.26
CA TRP A 100 33.11 10.41 12.44
C TRP A 100 34.59 10.38 12.78
N MET A 101 35.17 11.51 13.21
CA MET A 101 36.55 11.56 13.70
C MET A 101 36.73 10.76 15.01
N ILE A 102 35.77 10.88 15.94
CA ILE A 102 35.76 10.09 17.18
C ILE A 102 35.73 8.60 16.85
N LEU A 103 34.82 8.19 15.95
CA LEU A 103 34.76 6.82 15.44
C LEU A 103 36.13 6.40 14.88
N TYR A 104 36.69 7.20 13.98
CA TYR A 104 37.92 6.86 13.27
C TYR A 104 39.13 6.69 14.21
N GLN A 105 39.34 7.63 15.13
CA GLN A 105 40.44 7.56 16.08
C GLN A 105 40.28 6.39 17.06
N SER A 106 39.04 6.08 17.46
CA SER A 106 38.77 4.96 18.36
C SER A 106 39.13 3.61 17.75
N LEU A 107 39.00 3.44 16.42
CA LEU A 107 39.33 2.18 15.73
C LEU A 107 40.80 1.79 15.88
N PHE A 108 41.73 2.75 15.99
CA PHE A 108 43.15 2.46 16.24
C PHE A 108 43.43 1.86 17.63
N LYS A 109 42.46 1.95 18.55
CA LYS A 109 42.56 1.36 19.90
C LYS A 109 42.14 -0.10 19.93
N LEU A 110 41.44 -0.57 18.90
CA LEU A 110 41.01 -1.96 18.77
C LEU A 110 42.20 -2.89 18.58
N LYS A 111 42.10 -4.06 19.22
CA LYS A 111 42.96 -5.20 18.91
C LYS A 111 42.72 -5.71 17.50
N ASP A 112 43.64 -6.51 16.97
CA ASP A 112 43.45 -7.14 15.66
C ASP A 112 42.22 -8.05 15.58
N THR A 113 41.85 -8.69 16.69
CA THR A 113 40.61 -9.48 16.83
C THR A 113 39.44 -8.66 17.39
N GLY A 114 39.65 -7.38 17.65
CA GLY A 114 38.67 -6.51 18.28
C GLY A 114 37.56 -6.08 17.32
N THR A 115 36.41 -5.70 17.87
CA THR A 115 35.27 -5.20 17.11
C THR A 115 34.76 -3.89 17.69
N GLY A 116 34.47 -2.92 16.84
CA GLY A 116 33.79 -1.68 17.22
C GLY A 116 32.35 -1.68 16.73
N LEU A 117 31.43 -1.35 17.62
CA LEU A 117 29.99 -1.21 17.37
C LEU A 117 29.62 0.27 17.50
N TYR A 118 29.20 0.86 16.39
CA TYR A 118 28.92 2.30 16.32
C TYR A 118 27.50 2.56 15.85
N ALA A 119 26.73 3.34 16.60
CA ALA A 119 25.51 3.96 16.07
C ALA A 119 25.88 5.24 15.34
N VAL A 120 25.62 5.27 14.02
CA VAL A 120 25.94 6.37 13.10
C VAL A 120 24.68 6.86 12.40
N GLU A 121 24.68 8.10 11.92
CA GLU A 121 23.54 8.63 11.16
C GLU A 121 23.44 7.97 9.78
N PRO A 122 22.26 7.91 9.12
CA PRO A 122 22.14 7.26 7.81
C PRO A 122 23.00 7.89 6.72
N SER A 123 23.36 9.17 6.86
CA SER A 123 24.28 9.85 5.95
C SER A 123 25.69 9.25 5.94
N PHE A 124 26.08 8.52 6.99
CA PHE A 124 27.31 7.71 6.99
C PHE A 124 27.33 6.73 5.82
N TRP A 125 26.18 6.15 5.46
CA TRP A 125 26.07 5.25 4.33
C TRP A 125 25.69 5.97 3.02
N ALA A 126 24.65 6.80 3.09
CA ALA A 126 23.96 7.36 1.92
C ALA A 126 24.67 8.57 1.27
N SER A 127 25.60 9.23 1.95
CA SER A 127 26.27 10.43 1.42
C SER A 127 27.58 10.11 0.70
N GLU A 128 27.98 10.98 -0.24
CA GLU A 128 29.27 10.91 -0.92
C GLU A 128 30.44 11.03 0.07
N ALA A 129 30.33 11.93 1.06
CA ALA A 129 31.32 12.08 2.13
C ALA A 129 31.46 10.79 2.94
N GLY A 130 30.34 10.13 3.24
CA GLY A 130 30.33 8.82 3.89
C GLY A 130 31.01 7.75 3.04
N ARG A 131 30.75 7.71 1.72
CA ARG A 131 31.43 6.78 0.79
C ARG A 131 32.94 6.98 0.79
N LYS A 132 33.41 8.22 0.70
CA LYS A 132 34.85 8.56 0.78
C LYS A 132 35.45 8.11 2.11
N PHE A 133 34.75 8.34 3.22
CA PHE A 133 35.21 7.92 4.53
C PHE A 133 35.29 6.40 4.67
N ARG A 134 34.29 5.64 4.19
CA ARG A 134 34.36 4.16 4.16
C ARG A 134 35.53 3.66 3.29
N GLY A 135 35.85 4.35 2.19
CA GLY A 135 37.05 4.09 1.40
C GLY A 135 38.34 4.26 2.21
N GLU A 136 38.42 5.33 3.00
CA GLU A 136 39.55 5.57 3.91
C GLU A 136 39.64 4.51 5.03
N LEU A 137 38.52 4.10 5.62
CA LEU A 137 38.49 3.01 6.60
C LEU A 137 39.09 1.73 6.02
N ASN A 138 38.65 1.34 4.81
CA ASN A 138 39.17 0.16 4.13
C ASN A 138 40.67 0.30 3.83
N ARG A 139 41.14 1.49 3.42
CA ARG A 139 42.57 1.77 3.16
C ARG A 139 43.42 1.54 4.41
N GLN A 140 42.88 1.84 5.59
CA GLN A 140 43.53 1.64 6.89
C GLN A 140 43.31 0.24 7.49
N GLY A 141 42.68 -0.68 6.74
CA GLY A 141 42.43 -2.04 7.18
C GLY A 141 41.28 -2.19 8.17
N PHE A 142 40.35 -1.23 8.21
CA PHE A 142 39.11 -1.33 8.99
C PHE A 142 37.93 -1.56 8.04
N TYR A 143 37.24 -2.68 8.22
CA TYR A 143 36.16 -3.13 7.35
C TYR A 143 34.84 -3.19 8.10
N ILE A 144 33.77 -2.74 7.46
CA ILE A 144 32.42 -2.84 8.01
C ILE A 144 31.86 -4.23 7.70
N ASN A 145 31.64 -5.03 8.74
CA ASN A 145 31.18 -6.41 8.60
C ASN A 145 29.65 -6.51 8.55
N PHE A 146 28.97 -5.66 9.30
CA PHE A 146 27.52 -5.59 9.31
C PHE A 146 26.99 -4.18 9.54
N CYS A 147 25.75 -3.94 9.11
CA CYS A 147 25.05 -2.67 9.26
C CYS A 147 23.56 -2.93 9.55
N PHE A 148 23.04 -2.47 10.69
CA PHE A 148 21.66 -2.70 11.10
C PHE A 148 20.88 -1.39 11.17
N ASN A 149 19.66 -1.37 10.64
CA ASN A 149 18.75 -0.25 10.86
C ASN A 149 18.07 -0.42 12.22
N THR A 150 18.00 0.65 13.02
CA THR A 150 17.33 0.59 14.33
C THR A 150 15.84 0.92 14.24
N PRO A 151 14.98 0.35 15.11
CA PRO A 151 13.59 0.78 15.25
C PRO A 151 13.49 2.25 15.66
N ILE A 152 12.43 2.95 15.23
CA ILE A 152 12.25 4.39 15.51
C ILE A 152 12.07 4.66 17.01
N GLU A 153 11.57 3.67 17.74
CA GLU A 153 11.23 3.70 19.16
C GLU A 153 12.45 3.89 20.06
N TYR A 154 13.65 3.56 19.59
CA TYR A 154 14.90 3.82 20.31
C TYR A 154 15.26 5.32 20.36
N CYS A 155 14.79 6.10 19.39
CA CYS A 155 15.09 7.52 19.25
C CYS A 155 13.86 8.44 19.44
N TYR A 156 12.65 7.88 19.43
CA TYR A 156 11.41 8.60 19.67
C TYR A 156 11.24 8.98 21.17
N PRO A 157 10.68 10.16 21.51
CA PRO A 157 10.17 11.21 20.62
C PRO A 157 11.24 12.23 20.18
N MET A 158 12.52 12.02 20.52
CA MET A 158 13.56 13.04 20.31
C MET A 158 13.86 13.28 18.84
N THR A 159 13.87 12.23 18.02
CA THR A 159 14.02 12.35 16.58
C THR A 159 13.32 11.20 15.87
N LYS A 160 12.89 11.46 14.63
CA LYS A 160 12.37 10.43 13.72
C LYS A 160 13.47 9.76 12.89
N ILE A 161 14.71 10.24 13.00
CA ILE A 161 15.84 9.67 12.28
C ILE A 161 16.27 8.37 12.96
N LYS A 162 16.36 7.29 12.18
CA LYS A 162 16.80 5.97 12.62
C LYS A 162 18.32 5.84 12.42
N PRO A 163 19.15 5.79 13.47
CA PRO A 163 20.57 5.51 13.30
C PRO A 163 20.78 4.11 12.68
N ASN A 164 21.92 3.96 12.00
CA ASN A 164 22.42 2.66 11.61
C ASN A 164 23.46 2.20 12.63
N ILE A 165 23.40 0.95 13.04
CA ILE A 165 24.43 0.30 13.85
C ILE A 165 25.41 -0.37 12.91
N VAL A 166 26.67 0.04 12.93
CA VAL A 166 27.72 -0.57 12.11
C VAL A 166 28.71 -1.33 12.99
N GLY A 167 29.02 -2.56 12.59
CA GLY A 167 30.10 -3.38 13.16
C GLY A 167 31.36 -3.27 12.32
N ILE A 168 32.46 -2.81 12.90
CA ILE A 168 33.73 -2.57 12.23
C ILE A 168 34.83 -3.40 12.90
N SER A 169 35.62 -4.13 12.11
CA SER A 169 36.78 -4.87 12.60
C SER A 169 37.91 -4.87 11.55
N ARG A 170 39.01 -5.57 11.83
CA ARG A 170 40.07 -5.82 10.83
C ARG A 170 39.77 -6.99 9.89
N ALA A 171 38.67 -7.71 10.09
CA ALA A 171 38.30 -8.83 9.23
C ALA A 171 37.88 -8.34 7.84
N VAL A 172 38.70 -8.67 6.84
CA VAL A 172 38.49 -8.28 5.43
C VAL A 172 37.16 -8.82 4.91
N THR A 173 36.33 -7.95 4.36
CA THR A 173 35.10 -8.36 3.69
C THR A 173 34.78 -7.49 2.47
N ASN A 174 34.21 -8.12 1.44
CA ASN A 174 33.65 -7.45 0.27
C ASN A 174 32.12 -7.32 0.33
N LYS A 175 31.48 -8.02 1.27
CA LYS A 175 30.04 -7.96 1.51
C LYS A 175 29.77 -7.39 2.89
N VAL A 176 28.62 -6.76 3.04
CA VAL A 176 28.13 -6.30 4.34
C VAL A 176 26.84 -7.07 4.65
N PHE A 177 26.74 -7.57 5.87
CA PHE A 177 25.51 -8.18 6.35
C PHE A 177 24.56 -7.09 6.86
N ILE A 178 23.39 -6.98 6.25
CA ILE A 178 22.41 -5.95 6.58
C ILE A 178 21.16 -6.57 7.20
N THR A 179 20.59 -5.92 8.22
CA THR A 179 19.25 -6.26 8.72
C THR A 179 18.49 -5.01 9.16
N SER A 180 17.17 -5.05 9.04
CA SER A 180 16.27 -4.09 9.67
C SER A 180 15.78 -4.66 10.99
N LEU A 181 16.22 -4.08 12.10
CA LEU A 181 15.78 -4.51 13.43
C LEU A 181 14.36 -4.00 13.69
N GLU A 182 13.56 -4.84 14.33
CA GLU A 182 12.26 -4.55 14.90
C GLU A 182 12.33 -4.72 16.43
N LEU A 183 11.37 -4.15 17.17
CA LEU A 183 11.33 -4.25 18.64
C LEU A 183 11.40 -5.70 19.16
N ASN A 184 10.81 -6.64 18.42
CA ASN A 184 10.72 -8.05 18.79
C ASN A 184 11.71 -8.94 18.03
N SER A 185 12.69 -8.35 17.32
CA SER A 185 13.71 -9.14 16.60
C SER A 185 14.54 -9.99 17.59
N SER A 186 14.62 -11.30 17.32
CA SER A 186 15.56 -12.18 18.04
C SER A 186 16.99 -11.94 17.55
N LEU A 187 17.79 -11.29 18.39
CA LEU A 187 19.21 -11.04 18.11
C LEU A 187 20.01 -12.34 18.00
N GLU A 188 19.60 -13.41 18.69
CA GLU A 188 20.20 -14.73 18.61
C GLU A 188 20.01 -15.36 17.23
N THR A 189 18.79 -15.23 16.67
CA THR A 189 18.49 -15.68 15.30
C THR A 189 19.31 -14.90 14.29
N ILE A 190 19.39 -13.57 14.41
CA ILE A 190 20.18 -12.71 13.52
C ILE A 190 21.68 -13.06 13.62
N ALA A 191 22.20 -13.28 14.83
CA ALA A 191 23.59 -13.67 15.05
C ALA A 191 23.90 -15.05 14.45
N SER A 192 22.98 -16.01 14.57
CA SER A 192 23.07 -17.33 13.93
C SER A 192 23.09 -17.20 12.41
N SER A 193 22.22 -16.37 11.84
CA SER A 193 22.17 -16.07 10.40
C SER A 193 23.46 -15.40 9.90
N PHE A 194 24.02 -14.46 10.68
CA PHE A 194 25.30 -13.83 10.37
C PHE A 194 26.44 -14.86 10.32
N LYS A 195 26.52 -15.76 11.31
CA LYS A 195 27.55 -16.81 11.38
C LYS A 195 27.44 -17.83 10.25
N LYS A 196 26.22 -18.20 9.89
CA LYS A 196 25.97 -19.24 8.88
C LYS A 196 25.86 -18.68 7.45
N MET A 197 25.68 -17.37 7.29
CA MET A 197 25.45 -16.70 6.01
C MET A 197 24.25 -17.24 5.22
N LEU A 198 23.15 -17.60 5.89
CA LEU A 198 22.05 -18.38 5.30
C LEU A 198 20.76 -17.62 4.95
N SER A 199 20.47 -16.47 5.56
CA SER A 199 19.13 -15.88 5.41
C SER A 199 18.95 -15.05 4.13
N THR A 200 17.71 -15.03 3.64
CA THR A 200 17.25 -14.34 2.43
C THR A 200 16.28 -13.20 2.74
N THR A 201 15.87 -13.02 3.99
CA THR A 201 14.94 -11.95 4.39
C THR A 201 15.69 -10.83 5.11
N ILE A 202 15.27 -9.57 4.88
CA ILE A 202 15.95 -8.41 5.46
C ILE A 202 15.87 -8.38 7.00
N ASN A 203 14.85 -8.97 7.61
CA ASN A 203 14.68 -8.97 9.07
C ASN A 203 15.63 -9.97 9.76
N GLU A 204 15.89 -11.11 9.13
CA GLU A 204 16.85 -12.11 9.63
C GLU A 204 18.28 -11.85 9.15
N GLY A 205 18.41 -11.02 8.12
CA GLY A 205 19.62 -10.41 7.60
C GLY A 205 20.13 -11.02 6.30
N VAL A 206 20.65 -10.16 5.42
CA VAL A 206 21.06 -10.49 4.06
C VAL A 206 22.48 -10.01 3.81
N LEU A 207 23.28 -10.79 3.07
CA LEU A 207 24.58 -10.35 2.58
C LEU A 207 24.43 -9.58 1.27
N VAL A 208 24.85 -8.32 1.27
CA VAL A 208 24.85 -7.46 0.08
C VAL A 208 26.26 -7.02 -0.27
N ASP A 209 26.49 -6.71 -1.54
CA ASP A 209 27.74 -6.10 -1.97
C ASP A 209 27.89 -4.71 -1.36
N LYS A 210 29.06 -4.43 -0.77
CA LYS A 210 29.33 -3.17 -0.06
C LYS A 210 29.20 -1.92 -0.95
N ASP A 211 29.52 -2.06 -2.23
CA ASP A 211 29.53 -0.97 -3.20
C ASP A 211 28.13 -0.75 -3.80
N MET A 212 27.29 -1.79 -3.80
CA MET A 212 25.90 -1.71 -4.24
C MET A 212 24.95 -1.21 -3.13
N PHE A 213 25.25 -1.49 -1.86
CA PHE A 213 24.45 -0.99 -0.75
C PHE A 213 24.69 0.51 -0.57
N LEU A 214 23.61 1.30 -0.62
CA LEU A 214 23.67 2.77 -0.48
C LEU A 214 22.78 3.28 0.67
N GLY A 215 22.39 2.38 1.57
CA GLY A 215 21.56 2.64 2.73
C GLY A 215 20.21 1.92 2.65
N PHE A 216 19.54 1.81 3.79
CA PHE A 216 18.28 1.06 3.91
C PHE A 216 17.15 1.67 3.10
N ASP A 217 17.03 2.99 3.04
CA ASP A 217 15.95 3.64 2.27
C ASP A 217 16.05 3.27 0.78
N ARG A 218 17.26 3.33 0.22
CA ARG A 218 17.52 2.95 -1.18
C ARG A 218 17.33 1.45 -1.39
N TYR A 219 17.80 0.61 -0.48
CA TYR A 219 17.62 -0.84 -0.57
C TYR A 219 16.14 -1.23 -0.54
N ASN A 220 15.37 -0.69 0.40
CA ASN A 220 13.93 -0.96 0.52
C ASN A 220 13.17 -0.50 -0.72
N ALA A 221 13.47 0.70 -1.23
CA ALA A 221 12.88 1.20 -2.48
C ALA A 221 13.21 0.28 -3.67
N GLN A 222 14.42 -0.29 -3.73
CA GLN A 222 14.79 -1.26 -4.76
C GLN A 222 14.03 -2.59 -4.63
N GLN A 223 13.83 -3.10 -3.42
CA GLN A 223 13.04 -4.33 -3.20
C GLN A 223 11.57 -4.15 -3.61
N GLU A 224 10.96 -3.04 -3.21
CA GLU A 224 9.60 -2.69 -3.59
C GLU A 224 9.48 -2.53 -5.12
N LEU A 225 10.46 -1.88 -5.75
CA LEU A 225 10.52 -1.74 -7.20
C LEU A 225 10.59 -3.09 -7.91
N VAL A 226 11.35 -4.07 -7.39
CA VAL A 226 11.40 -5.42 -7.96
C VAL A 226 10.01 -6.08 -7.93
N ALA A 227 9.29 -5.96 -6.82
CA ALA A 227 7.93 -6.52 -6.70
C ALA A 227 6.95 -5.85 -7.69
N LEU A 228 6.97 -4.52 -7.78
CA LEU A 228 6.12 -3.73 -8.69
C LEU A 228 6.47 -4.01 -10.15
N SER A 229 7.76 -4.06 -10.51
CA SER A 229 8.21 -4.23 -11.90
C SER A 229 7.72 -5.52 -12.56
N LYS A 230 7.47 -6.59 -11.79
CA LYS A 230 6.89 -7.85 -12.30
C LYS A 230 5.53 -7.63 -12.96
N GLN A 231 4.73 -6.69 -12.44
CA GLN A 231 3.41 -6.34 -12.97
C GLN A 231 3.50 -5.58 -14.31
N TYR A 232 4.66 -4.97 -14.59
CA TYR A 232 4.91 -4.15 -15.78
C TYR A 232 5.83 -4.86 -16.80
N SER A 233 6.05 -6.17 -16.63
CA SER A 233 6.94 -6.99 -17.48
C SER A 233 6.56 -6.98 -18.96
N ASN A 234 5.31 -6.68 -19.29
CA ASN A 234 4.81 -6.58 -20.66
C ASN A 234 5.23 -5.28 -21.38
N PHE A 235 5.79 -4.30 -20.67
CA PHE A 235 6.24 -3.04 -21.26
C PHE A 235 7.75 -3.03 -21.49
N LYS A 236 8.17 -2.44 -22.62
CA LYS A 236 9.58 -2.31 -22.95
C LYS A 236 10.27 -1.38 -21.95
N LYS A 237 11.33 -1.91 -21.32
CA LYS A 237 12.22 -1.17 -20.44
C LYS A 237 13.14 -0.27 -21.29
N ILE A 238 13.10 1.03 -21.06
CA ILE A 238 13.87 2.03 -21.82
C ILE A 238 14.65 2.92 -20.83
N PRO A 239 15.97 3.06 -20.97
CA PRO A 239 16.75 4.01 -20.17
C PRO A 239 16.27 5.46 -20.41
N LEU A 240 16.14 6.26 -19.35
CA LEU A 240 15.61 7.63 -19.45
C LEU A 240 16.48 8.50 -20.37
N ASN A 241 17.79 8.28 -20.40
CA ASN A 241 18.72 8.99 -21.31
C ASN A 241 18.45 8.74 -22.81
N ARG A 242 17.63 7.75 -23.18
CA ARG A 242 17.19 7.53 -24.57
C ARG A 242 15.95 8.33 -24.93
N LEU A 243 15.25 8.85 -23.93
CA LEU A 243 14.03 9.65 -24.04
C LEU A 243 14.29 11.14 -23.79
N VAL A 244 15.28 11.47 -22.97
CA VAL A 244 15.67 12.85 -22.64
C VAL A 244 16.89 13.24 -23.47
N LEU A 245 16.73 14.27 -24.29
CA LEU A 245 17.77 14.82 -25.17
C LEU A 245 18.73 15.74 -24.42
N ASP A 246 18.23 16.53 -23.46
CA ASP A 246 19.04 17.48 -22.68
C ASP A 246 18.39 17.83 -21.33
N ILE A 247 19.19 18.27 -20.35
CA ILE A 247 18.74 18.73 -19.02
C ILE A 247 19.22 20.15 -18.74
N LYS A 248 18.29 21.11 -18.73
CA LYS A 248 18.56 22.50 -18.34
C LYS A 248 18.22 22.75 -16.87
N SER A 249 19.09 23.50 -16.19
CA SER A 249 18.91 23.87 -14.76
C SER A 249 18.98 25.37 -14.51
N LYS A 250 19.31 26.16 -15.53
CA LYS A 250 19.42 27.62 -15.50
C LYS A 250 18.80 28.17 -16.78
N ALA A 251 18.20 29.36 -16.71
CA ALA A 251 17.54 30.01 -17.85
C ALA A 251 16.55 29.06 -18.56
N LEU A 252 15.58 28.55 -17.79
CA LEU A 252 14.53 27.67 -18.32
C LEU A 252 13.77 28.46 -19.39
N THR A 253 13.79 27.93 -20.60
CA THR A 253 13.08 28.50 -21.75
C THR A 253 11.87 27.62 -21.98
N ASP A 254 10.71 28.25 -22.07
CA ASP A 254 9.45 27.57 -22.17
C ASP A 254 9.32 26.84 -23.51
N LEU A 255 9.47 25.51 -23.45
CA LEU A 255 9.36 24.63 -24.61
C LEU A 255 8.23 23.64 -24.35
N LYS A 256 7.33 23.51 -25.33
CA LYS A 256 6.22 22.53 -25.30
C LYS A 256 6.70 21.07 -25.17
N ASP A 257 7.98 20.85 -25.45
CA ASP A 257 8.60 19.53 -25.57
C ASP A 257 9.35 19.16 -24.28
N SER A 258 8.95 19.73 -23.14
CA SER A 258 9.70 19.64 -21.90
C SER A 258 8.87 19.14 -20.72
N VAL A 259 9.54 18.37 -19.86
CA VAL A 259 9.04 17.96 -18.55
C VAL A 259 9.88 18.62 -17.47
N TYR A 260 9.23 19.21 -16.47
CA TYR A 260 9.90 19.86 -15.36
C TYR A 260 9.87 18.94 -14.14
N LEU A 261 11.03 18.56 -13.62
CA LEU A 261 11.17 17.65 -12.48
C LEU A 261 11.86 18.35 -11.31
N ARG A 262 11.31 18.21 -10.11
CA ARG A 262 12.01 18.62 -8.88
C ARG A 262 13.07 17.58 -8.52
N LEU A 263 14.29 17.99 -8.19
CA LEU A 263 15.37 17.07 -7.79
C LEU A 263 15.50 16.88 -6.27
N THR A 264 14.59 17.44 -5.48
CA THR A 264 14.60 17.36 -4.01
C THR A 264 13.21 17.09 -3.43
N GLY A 265 13.15 16.34 -2.34
CA GLY A 265 11.91 16.04 -1.62
C GLY A 265 11.04 15.05 -2.38
N ASN A 266 9.88 15.49 -2.87
CA ASN A 266 8.84 14.63 -3.44
C ASN A 266 8.98 14.35 -4.95
N PHE A 267 10.08 14.76 -5.56
CA PHE A 267 10.38 14.58 -6.99
C PHE A 267 9.19 14.83 -7.93
N LYS A 268 8.40 15.86 -7.65
CA LYS A 268 7.20 16.17 -8.45
C LYS A 268 7.60 16.52 -9.89
N ALA A 269 6.93 15.89 -10.85
CA ALA A 269 7.04 16.22 -12.27
C ALA A 269 5.82 17.04 -12.73
N VAL A 270 6.03 18.02 -13.61
CA VAL A 270 4.95 18.78 -14.24
C VAL A 270 5.27 19.03 -15.71
N SER A 271 4.25 19.09 -16.54
CA SER A 271 4.36 19.61 -17.91
C SER A 271 4.21 21.13 -17.93
N PHE A 272 4.47 21.70 -19.12
CA PHE A 272 4.52 23.12 -19.43
C PHE A 272 3.42 24.01 -18.80
N ASP A 273 2.19 23.55 -18.67
CA ASP A 273 1.04 24.39 -18.30
C ASP A 273 0.98 24.82 -16.81
N LYS A 274 1.96 24.48 -15.96
CA LYS A 274 1.94 24.78 -14.52
C LYS A 274 3.20 25.54 -14.05
N VAL A 275 3.03 26.86 -13.87
CA VAL A 275 3.93 27.89 -13.29
C VAL A 275 5.26 27.39 -12.69
N ILE A 276 6.36 27.90 -13.26
CA ILE A 276 7.75 27.47 -12.96
C ILE A 276 8.30 28.17 -11.71
N ASN A 277 8.57 27.38 -10.66
CA ASN A 277 9.36 27.77 -9.50
C ASN A 277 10.87 27.52 -9.73
N LYS A 278 11.74 28.20 -8.97
CA LYS A 278 13.22 28.09 -9.05
C LYS A 278 13.82 26.70 -8.74
N ASN A 279 13.01 25.69 -8.39
CA ASN A 279 13.46 24.40 -7.88
C ASN A 279 13.26 23.22 -8.86
N TYR A 280 13.03 23.49 -10.14
CA TYR A 280 12.84 22.46 -11.18
C TYR A 280 14.03 22.40 -12.15
N VAL A 281 14.28 21.21 -12.68
CA VAL A 281 15.10 21.02 -13.88
C VAL A 281 14.20 20.71 -15.07
N GLN A 282 14.56 21.21 -16.23
CA GLN A 282 13.86 21.00 -17.49
C GLN A 282 14.50 19.81 -18.22
N LEU A 283 13.70 18.78 -18.48
CA LEU A 283 14.03 17.62 -19.28
C LEU A 283 13.45 17.85 -20.68
N ILE A 284 14.32 18.07 -21.67
CA ILE A 284 13.90 18.18 -23.07
C ILE A 284 13.74 16.76 -23.60
N VAL A 285 12.53 16.38 -24.01
CA VAL A 285 12.22 15.00 -24.40
C VAL A 285 12.14 14.83 -25.92
N ASP A 286 12.44 13.62 -26.37
CA ASP A 286 12.23 13.18 -27.74
C ASP A 286 10.75 12.84 -27.98
N GLN A 287 10.04 13.76 -28.64
CA GLN A 287 8.60 13.64 -28.92
C GLN A 287 8.24 12.48 -29.85
N GLU A 288 9.20 11.93 -30.61
CA GLU A 288 8.96 10.75 -31.43
C GLU A 288 8.86 9.48 -30.58
N LYS A 289 9.30 9.54 -29.32
CA LYS A 289 9.29 8.40 -28.39
C LYS A 289 8.35 8.59 -27.21
N VAL A 290 8.21 9.82 -26.70
CA VAL A 290 7.41 10.07 -25.50
C VAL A 290 6.71 11.42 -25.53
N ILE A 291 5.46 11.43 -25.08
CA ILE A 291 4.67 12.65 -24.90
C ILE A 291 5.06 13.30 -23.56
N PRO A 292 5.43 14.59 -23.51
CA PRO A 292 5.84 15.26 -22.28
C PRO A 292 4.82 15.14 -21.13
N ASN A 293 3.54 15.36 -21.42
CA ASN A 293 2.48 15.20 -20.42
C ASN A 293 2.47 13.78 -19.85
N TYR A 294 2.46 12.76 -20.72
CA TYR A 294 2.48 11.37 -20.29
C TYR A 294 3.69 11.05 -19.40
N LEU A 295 4.90 11.49 -19.78
CA LEU A 295 6.09 11.27 -18.96
C LEU A 295 5.96 11.94 -17.58
N SER A 296 5.38 13.14 -17.51
CA SER A 296 5.16 13.81 -16.23
C SER A 296 4.17 13.04 -15.33
N HIS A 297 3.09 12.50 -15.90
CA HIS A 297 2.14 11.64 -15.17
C HIS A 297 2.80 10.33 -14.73
N TYR A 298 3.57 9.69 -15.61
CA TYR A 298 4.33 8.48 -15.32
C TYR A 298 5.31 8.69 -14.16
N LEU A 299 6.10 9.76 -14.17
CA LEU A 299 7.05 10.05 -13.09
C LEU A 299 6.36 10.35 -11.75
N ASN A 300 5.12 10.86 -11.77
CA ASN A 300 4.30 11.07 -10.57
C ASN A 300 3.54 9.81 -10.12
N SER A 301 3.44 8.77 -10.95
CA SER A 301 2.81 7.51 -10.59
C SER A 301 3.57 6.81 -9.45
N GLU A 302 2.93 5.85 -8.80
CA GLU A 302 3.57 5.04 -7.75
C GLU A 302 4.88 4.42 -8.25
N LEU A 303 4.84 3.77 -9.41
CA LEU A 303 6.03 3.15 -10.01
C LEU A 303 7.12 4.18 -10.30
N GLY A 304 6.77 5.31 -10.92
CA GLY A 304 7.72 6.38 -11.24
C GLY A 304 8.40 6.94 -9.98
N GLN A 305 7.62 7.22 -8.94
CA GLN A 305 8.15 7.69 -7.66
C GLN A 305 9.03 6.64 -6.97
N LYS A 306 8.67 5.34 -7.03
CA LYS A 306 9.53 4.27 -6.50
C LYS A 306 10.85 4.17 -7.27
N ILE A 307 10.83 4.28 -8.60
CA ILE A 307 12.06 4.33 -9.41
C ILE A 307 12.94 5.50 -8.98
N LEU A 308 12.38 6.72 -8.90
CA LEU A 308 13.13 7.91 -8.49
C LEU A 308 13.71 7.79 -7.07
N ASN A 309 12.92 7.28 -6.12
CA ASN A 309 13.38 7.04 -4.75
C ASN A 309 14.48 5.97 -4.68
N SER A 310 14.41 4.93 -5.51
CA SER A 310 15.38 3.83 -5.56
C SER A 310 16.79 4.25 -6.00
N VAL A 311 16.92 5.44 -6.62
CA VAL A 311 18.21 6.01 -7.01
C VAL A 311 18.55 7.30 -6.27
N SER A 312 17.59 7.86 -5.53
CA SER A 312 17.81 9.06 -4.71
C SER A 312 18.79 8.81 -3.57
N GLY A 313 19.47 9.88 -3.15
CA GLY A 313 20.34 9.90 -1.97
C GLY A 313 19.88 10.95 -0.96
N GLY A 314 20.44 10.93 0.24
CA GLY A 314 20.08 11.87 1.31
C GLY A 314 19.15 11.26 2.36
N SER A 315 19.46 11.51 3.64
CA SER A 315 18.85 10.82 4.79
C SER A 315 17.59 11.50 5.33
N VAL A 316 17.42 12.81 5.11
CA VAL A 316 16.32 13.60 5.68
C VAL A 316 15.49 14.23 4.56
N ILE A 317 16.15 14.78 3.55
CA ILE A 317 15.52 15.25 2.32
C ILE A 317 16.13 14.46 1.17
N PRO A 318 15.34 13.62 0.48
CA PRO A 318 15.79 12.93 -0.72
C PRO A 318 16.27 13.93 -1.78
N HIS A 319 17.37 13.62 -2.42
CA HIS A 319 17.99 14.39 -3.48
C HIS A 319 18.36 13.46 -4.63
N LEU A 320 18.08 13.89 -5.85
CA LEU A 320 18.39 13.14 -7.06
C LEU A 320 19.48 13.87 -7.87
N SER A 321 20.59 13.18 -8.14
CA SER A 321 21.63 13.73 -9.02
C SER A 321 21.22 13.60 -10.49
N LYS A 322 21.79 14.44 -11.37
CA LYS A 322 21.52 14.35 -12.82
C LYS A 322 21.97 13.01 -13.41
N SER A 323 23.10 12.48 -12.94
CA SER A 323 23.61 11.19 -13.39
C SER A 323 22.71 10.03 -12.95
N ASP A 324 22.23 10.05 -11.70
CA ASP A 324 21.30 9.03 -11.20
C ASP A 324 19.97 9.08 -11.95
N LEU A 325 19.44 10.28 -12.21
CA LEU A 325 18.22 10.46 -13.00
C LEU A 325 18.39 9.91 -14.42
N MET A 326 19.49 10.19 -15.10
CA MET A 326 19.72 9.69 -16.47
C MET A 326 19.97 8.18 -16.54
N GLY A 327 20.39 7.58 -15.42
CA GLY A 327 20.61 6.15 -15.30
C GLY A 327 19.36 5.33 -14.96
N ILE A 328 18.20 5.96 -14.73
CA ILE A 328 16.98 5.21 -14.44
C ILE A 328 16.42 4.55 -15.70
N ASP A 329 15.78 3.41 -15.49
CA ASP A 329 15.00 2.76 -16.53
C ASP A 329 13.51 3.00 -16.29
N VAL A 330 12.79 3.33 -17.36
CA VAL A 330 11.36 3.59 -17.36
C VAL A 330 10.60 2.63 -18.27
N TYR A 331 9.34 2.38 -17.95
CA TYR A 331 8.44 1.50 -18.69
C TYR A 331 7.46 2.35 -19.48
N ILE A 332 7.77 2.64 -20.74
CA ILE A 332 7.01 3.58 -21.56
C ILE A 332 6.38 2.81 -22.74
N PRO A 333 5.05 2.88 -22.92
CA PRO A 333 4.36 2.24 -24.04
C PRO A 333 4.54 3.02 -25.34
N GLU A 334 4.05 2.48 -26.46
CA GLU A 334 4.06 3.20 -27.75
C GLU A 334 3.21 4.47 -27.74
N LEU A 335 3.57 5.45 -28.58
CA LEU A 335 2.90 6.75 -28.66
C LEU A 335 1.38 6.66 -28.83
N LYS A 336 0.88 5.67 -29.58
CA LYS A 336 -0.56 5.46 -29.78
C LYS A 336 -1.27 5.20 -28.45
N LEU A 337 -0.72 4.31 -27.62
CA LEU A 337 -1.28 3.99 -26.30
C LEU A 337 -1.09 5.14 -25.31
N GLN A 338 0.05 5.86 -25.37
CA GLN A 338 0.24 7.07 -24.55
C GLN A 338 -0.87 8.10 -24.78
N LYS A 339 -1.27 8.35 -26.04
CA LYS A 339 -2.38 9.25 -26.37
C LYS A 339 -3.72 8.77 -25.82
N GLN A 340 -4.00 7.47 -25.96
CA GLN A 340 -5.24 6.87 -25.41
C GLN A 340 -5.32 7.02 -23.89
N ILE A 341 -4.21 6.79 -23.18
CA ILE A 341 -4.15 6.97 -21.73
C ILE A 341 -4.47 8.43 -21.35
N LEU A 342 -3.85 9.40 -22.02
CA LEU A 342 -4.08 10.82 -21.74
C LEU A 342 -5.54 11.25 -21.99
N GLU A 343 -6.21 10.72 -23.01
CA GLU A 343 -7.63 10.99 -23.27
C GLU A 343 -8.54 10.42 -22.17
N VAL A 344 -8.22 9.22 -21.68
CA VAL A 344 -8.94 8.62 -20.53
C VAL A 344 -8.69 9.41 -19.26
N GLU A 345 -7.44 9.80 -18.97
CA GLU A 345 -7.10 10.64 -17.82
C GLU A 345 -7.85 11.97 -17.84
N LYS A 346 -7.93 12.64 -19.00
CA LYS A 346 -8.70 13.87 -19.16
C LYS A 346 -10.19 13.69 -18.85
N SER A 347 -10.75 12.54 -19.22
CA SER A 347 -12.14 12.18 -18.90
C SER A 347 -12.33 12.00 -17.39
N ILE A 348 -11.38 11.35 -16.72
CA ILE A 348 -11.37 11.20 -15.26
C ILE A 348 -11.25 12.56 -14.56
N ASP A 349 -10.33 13.43 -15.00
CA ASP A 349 -10.16 14.78 -14.46
C ASP A 349 -11.44 15.63 -14.59
N THR A 350 -12.15 15.48 -15.71
CA THR A 350 -13.44 16.14 -15.95
C THR A 350 -14.49 15.65 -14.97
N LEU A 351 -14.56 14.33 -14.72
CA LEU A 351 -15.48 13.75 -13.73
C LEU A 351 -15.15 14.23 -12.32
N THR A 352 -13.88 14.19 -11.91
CA THR A 352 -13.43 14.69 -10.60
C THR A 352 -13.78 16.16 -10.40
N THR A 353 -13.54 16.99 -11.42
CA THR A 353 -13.88 18.43 -11.37
C THR A 353 -15.38 18.64 -11.19
N LYS A 354 -16.23 17.85 -11.88
CA LYS A 354 -17.69 17.91 -11.69
C LYS A 354 -18.10 17.47 -10.29
N LEU A 355 -17.51 16.40 -9.75
CA LEU A 355 -17.77 15.91 -8.40
C LEU A 355 -17.38 16.94 -7.33
N ASP A 356 -16.24 17.60 -7.48
CA ASP A 356 -15.84 18.68 -6.58
C ASP A 356 -16.75 19.91 -6.73
N GLY A 357 -17.24 20.18 -7.94
CA GLY A 357 -18.32 21.14 -8.19
C GLY A 357 -19.59 20.81 -7.40
N PHE A 358 -20.04 19.56 -7.40
CA PHE A 358 -21.19 19.12 -6.61
C PHE A 358 -20.97 19.28 -5.11
N LYS A 359 -19.78 18.94 -4.58
CA LYS A 359 -19.45 19.18 -3.16
C LYS A 359 -19.55 20.65 -2.79
N ASN A 360 -19.04 21.54 -3.65
CA ASN A 360 -19.10 22.98 -3.42
C ASN A 360 -20.55 23.50 -3.51
N GLU A 361 -21.36 23.00 -4.44
CA GLU A 361 -22.78 23.36 -4.57
C GLU A 361 -23.59 22.95 -3.34
N LEU A 362 -23.38 21.73 -2.83
CA LEU A 362 -24.02 21.25 -1.60
C LEU A 362 -23.70 22.13 -0.39
N ALA A 363 -22.46 22.66 -0.33
CA ALA A 363 -22.04 23.54 0.77
C ALA A 363 -22.75 24.90 0.76
N ILE A 364 -23.18 25.38 -0.40
CA ILE A 364 -23.80 26.72 -0.56
C ILE A 364 -25.31 26.68 -0.82
N ASN A 365 -25.87 25.54 -1.27
CA ASN A 365 -27.28 25.37 -1.60
C ASN A 365 -27.81 24.00 -1.14
N PRO A 366 -28.36 23.89 0.08
CA PRO A 366 -28.89 22.64 0.63
C PRO A 366 -30.04 22.01 -0.19
N VAL A 367 -30.75 22.79 -1.00
CA VAL A 367 -31.87 22.31 -1.85
C VAL A 367 -31.36 21.46 -3.02
N SER A 368 -30.10 21.63 -3.42
CA SER A 368 -29.47 20.84 -4.49
C SER A 368 -29.24 19.37 -4.11
N CYS A 369 -29.39 19.02 -2.82
CA CYS A 369 -29.12 17.69 -2.27
C CYS A 369 -29.86 16.55 -2.99
N LEU A 370 -31.17 16.72 -3.28
CA LEU A 370 -31.97 15.70 -3.93
C LEU A 370 -31.48 15.41 -5.36
N ARG A 371 -31.29 16.46 -6.17
CA ARG A 371 -30.80 16.34 -7.55
C ARG A 371 -29.38 15.77 -7.61
N ILE A 372 -28.48 16.29 -6.75
CA ILE A 372 -27.09 15.82 -6.72
C ILE A 372 -27.04 14.36 -6.26
N GLY A 373 -27.86 13.98 -5.27
CA GLY A 373 -28.01 12.60 -4.82
C GLY A 373 -28.37 11.64 -5.96
N GLU A 374 -29.40 11.97 -6.75
CA GLU A 374 -29.80 11.17 -7.91
C GLU A 374 -28.68 11.00 -8.95
N GLU A 375 -27.95 12.08 -9.27
CA GLU A 375 -26.84 12.03 -10.22
C GLU A 375 -25.65 11.22 -9.67
N THR A 376 -25.35 11.35 -8.38
CA THR A 376 -24.31 10.54 -7.74
C THR A 376 -24.69 9.07 -7.65
N ASP A 377 -25.97 8.75 -7.42
CA ASP A 377 -26.46 7.37 -7.38
C ASP A 377 -26.36 6.68 -8.75
N LYS A 378 -26.66 7.41 -9.84
CA LYS A 378 -26.44 6.91 -11.21
C LYS A 378 -24.96 6.61 -11.47
N LEU A 379 -24.06 7.50 -11.02
CA LEU A 379 -22.62 7.30 -11.15
C LEU A 379 -22.14 6.10 -10.33
N LEU A 380 -22.58 5.96 -9.08
CA LEU A 380 -22.23 4.85 -8.20
C LEU A 380 -22.72 3.50 -8.75
N LYS A 381 -23.92 3.46 -9.34
CA LYS A 381 -24.44 2.29 -10.05
C LYS A 381 -23.63 1.95 -11.29
N SER A 382 -23.14 2.96 -12.02
CA SER A 382 -22.32 2.75 -13.24
C SER A 382 -20.90 2.29 -12.92
N LEU A 383 -20.44 2.46 -11.67
CA LEU A 383 -19.11 2.10 -11.20
C LEU A 383 -19.09 0.81 -10.35
N ASP A 384 -20.23 0.11 -10.20
CA ASP A 384 -20.40 -1.06 -9.33
C ASP A 384 -19.92 -0.83 -7.86
N LEU A 385 -19.92 0.42 -7.39
CA LEU A 385 -19.40 0.80 -6.06
C LEU A 385 -20.43 0.66 -4.93
N VAL A 386 -21.70 0.41 -5.24
CA VAL A 386 -22.71 0.09 -4.23
C VAL A 386 -22.66 -1.42 -4.01
N GLY A 387 -22.25 -1.85 -2.82
CA GLY A 387 -22.32 -3.26 -2.47
C GLY A 387 -23.75 -3.77 -2.62
N GLU A 388 -23.94 -4.99 -3.13
CA GLU A 388 -25.26 -5.56 -3.37
C GLU A 388 -26.16 -5.56 -2.11
N SER A 389 -25.54 -5.62 -0.93
CA SER A 389 -26.19 -5.48 0.37
C SER A 389 -26.77 -4.07 0.61
N ASP A 390 -26.08 -3.01 0.20
CA ASP A 390 -26.56 -1.63 0.33
C ASP A 390 -27.70 -1.34 -0.65
N GLU A 391 -27.64 -1.92 -1.85
CA GLU A 391 -28.74 -1.87 -2.82
C GLU A 391 -30.02 -2.49 -2.23
N VAL A 392 -29.91 -3.70 -1.67
CA VAL A 392 -31.05 -4.39 -1.05
C VAL A 392 -31.58 -3.64 0.17
N LEU A 393 -30.69 -3.10 1.03
CA LEU A 393 -31.10 -2.25 2.15
C LEU A 393 -31.84 -0.99 1.70
N SER A 394 -31.41 -0.36 0.60
CA SER A 394 -32.10 0.79 0.02
C SER A 394 -33.49 0.42 -0.49
N ILE A 395 -33.63 -0.73 -1.17
CA ILE A 395 -34.92 -1.26 -1.62
C ILE A 395 -35.85 -1.47 -0.41
N ILE A 396 -35.37 -2.11 0.66
CA ILE A 396 -36.15 -2.37 1.88
C ILE A 396 -36.61 -1.07 2.53
N ARG A 397 -35.75 -0.05 2.62
CA ARG A 397 -36.08 1.26 3.20
C ARG A 397 -37.14 2.02 2.40
N ASN A 398 -37.14 1.87 1.08
CA ASN A 398 -38.10 2.53 0.18
C ASN A 398 -39.46 1.81 0.15
N GLY A 399 -39.56 0.60 0.69
CA GLY A 399 -40.79 -0.16 0.82
C GLY A 399 -41.26 -0.84 -0.47
N GLU A 400 -42.41 -1.51 -0.39
CA GLU A 400 -43.05 -2.17 -1.54
C GLU A 400 -43.58 -1.15 -2.54
N THR A 401 -43.48 -1.48 -3.82
CA THR A 401 -43.95 -0.65 -4.93
C THR A 401 -44.62 -1.50 -6.01
N ASN A 402 -45.02 -0.90 -7.12
CA ASN A 402 -45.48 -1.65 -8.28
C ASN A 402 -44.38 -2.55 -8.90
N VAL A 403 -43.10 -2.29 -8.60
CA VAL A 403 -41.93 -3.05 -9.11
C VAL A 403 -41.11 -3.71 -8.00
N VAL A 404 -41.55 -3.62 -6.74
CA VAL A 404 -40.88 -4.24 -5.58
C VAL A 404 -41.93 -4.93 -4.70
N GLU A 405 -41.72 -6.19 -4.38
CA GLU A 405 -42.57 -6.96 -3.46
C GLU A 405 -41.70 -7.64 -2.39
N PHE A 406 -42.21 -7.70 -1.15
CA PHE A 406 -41.62 -8.43 -0.04
C PHE A 406 -42.46 -9.65 0.32
N LYS A 407 -41.77 -10.74 0.69
CA LYS A 407 -42.37 -11.94 1.24
C LYS A 407 -41.52 -12.44 2.40
N GLU A 408 -42.17 -12.76 3.52
CA GLU A 408 -41.44 -13.25 4.69
C GLU A 408 -40.81 -14.63 4.42
N THR A 409 -41.54 -15.51 3.74
CA THR A 409 -41.15 -16.91 3.47
C THR A 409 -41.51 -17.32 2.04
N LEU A 410 -40.81 -18.33 1.52
CA LEU A 410 -41.10 -19.00 0.25
C LEU A 410 -42.01 -20.23 0.47
N LEU A 411 -41.69 -21.07 1.47
CA LEU A 411 -42.29 -22.39 1.64
C LEU A 411 -43.17 -22.48 2.89
N ARG A 412 -42.74 -21.89 3.99
CA ARG A 412 -43.33 -22.03 5.32
C ARG A 412 -44.49 -21.09 5.50
N ASN A 413 -45.65 -21.62 5.91
CA ASN A 413 -46.69 -20.80 6.49
C ASN A 413 -46.28 -20.40 7.92
N VAL A 414 -46.27 -19.10 8.19
CA VAL A 414 -45.78 -18.54 9.46
C VAL A 414 -46.62 -18.98 10.66
N GLU A 415 -47.92 -19.22 10.47
CA GLU A 415 -48.86 -19.64 11.52
C GLU A 415 -48.71 -21.14 11.86
N THR A 416 -48.66 -22.00 10.84
CA THR A 416 -48.62 -23.46 11.05
C THR A 416 -47.20 -24.00 11.20
N GLY A 417 -46.20 -23.23 10.74
CA GLY A 417 -44.81 -23.63 10.67
C GLY A 417 -44.50 -24.72 9.64
N GLN A 418 -45.50 -25.16 8.86
CA GLN A 418 -45.35 -26.23 7.88
C GLN A 418 -45.22 -25.67 6.46
N LYS A 419 -44.77 -26.52 5.53
CA LYS A 419 -44.74 -26.20 4.11
C LYS A 419 -46.16 -26.03 3.57
N ASP A 420 -46.42 -24.92 2.90
CA ASP A 420 -47.74 -24.55 2.41
C ASP A 420 -47.71 -24.18 0.92
N LYS A 421 -48.57 -24.85 0.14
CA LYS A 421 -48.71 -24.60 -1.30
C LYS A 421 -49.21 -23.19 -1.59
N ILE A 422 -50.00 -22.61 -0.69
CA ILE A 422 -50.53 -21.26 -0.84
C ILE A 422 -49.39 -20.24 -0.84
N MET A 423 -48.42 -20.37 0.09
CA MET A 423 -47.25 -19.47 0.17
C MET A 423 -46.40 -19.56 -1.09
N ILE A 424 -46.14 -20.78 -1.57
CA ILE A 424 -45.42 -21.04 -2.82
C ILE A 424 -46.13 -20.36 -4.00
N ASN A 425 -47.45 -20.55 -4.10
CA ASN A 425 -48.24 -19.98 -5.18
C ASN A 425 -48.26 -18.45 -5.14
N MET A 426 -48.24 -17.82 -3.95
CA MET A 426 -48.15 -16.36 -3.83
C MET A 426 -46.83 -15.82 -4.41
N VAL A 427 -45.70 -16.46 -4.09
CA VAL A 427 -44.39 -16.08 -4.64
C VAL A 427 -44.36 -16.24 -6.17
N LEU A 428 -44.75 -17.40 -6.68
CA LEU A 428 -44.69 -17.70 -8.11
C LEU A 428 -45.68 -16.83 -8.91
N LYS A 429 -46.86 -16.55 -8.35
CA LYS A 429 -47.83 -15.61 -8.91
C LYS A 429 -47.23 -14.22 -9.07
N THR A 430 -46.50 -13.72 -8.08
CA THR A 430 -45.82 -12.42 -8.16
C THR A 430 -44.76 -12.41 -9.25
N ILE A 431 -43.97 -13.47 -9.38
CA ILE A 431 -42.97 -13.59 -10.46
C ILE A 431 -43.64 -13.51 -11.84
N CYS A 432 -44.71 -14.28 -12.07
CA CYS A 432 -45.47 -14.20 -13.33
C CYS A 432 -46.05 -12.80 -13.55
N GLY A 433 -46.56 -12.15 -12.51
CA GLY A 433 -47.04 -10.77 -12.57
C GLY A 433 -45.97 -9.77 -13.01
N PHE A 434 -44.74 -9.89 -12.49
CA PHE A 434 -43.62 -9.05 -12.91
C PHE A 434 -43.20 -9.30 -14.35
N LEU A 435 -43.08 -10.58 -14.74
CA LEU A 435 -42.70 -10.97 -16.10
C LEU A 435 -43.69 -10.46 -17.14
N ASN A 436 -44.99 -10.45 -16.81
CA ASN A 436 -46.04 -10.03 -17.74
C ASN A 436 -46.26 -8.51 -17.81
N THR A 437 -45.74 -7.72 -16.87
CA THR A 437 -45.94 -6.27 -16.82
C THR A 437 -44.66 -5.50 -17.17
N SER A 438 -43.94 -4.98 -16.17
CA SER A 438 -42.79 -4.07 -16.34
C SER A 438 -41.47 -4.64 -15.79
N GLY A 439 -41.46 -5.91 -15.41
CA GLY A 439 -40.42 -6.46 -14.55
C GLY A 439 -40.59 -6.03 -13.10
N GLY A 440 -39.62 -6.39 -12.25
CA GLY A 440 -39.62 -6.05 -10.83
C GLY A 440 -38.63 -6.87 -10.01
N THR A 441 -38.58 -6.59 -8.71
CA THR A 441 -37.76 -7.30 -7.73
C THR A 441 -38.64 -7.87 -6.63
N LEU A 442 -38.49 -9.17 -6.37
CA LEU A 442 -39.10 -9.84 -5.21
C LEU A 442 -38.00 -10.17 -4.19
N LEU A 443 -38.20 -9.74 -2.94
CA LEU A 443 -37.32 -10.09 -1.82
C LEU A 443 -38.03 -11.10 -0.91
N ILE A 444 -37.39 -12.24 -0.68
CA ILE A 444 -37.87 -13.27 0.26
C ILE A 444 -36.98 -13.28 1.51
N GLY A 445 -37.60 -13.35 2.69
CA GLY A 445 -36.93 -13.17 3.98
C GLY A 445 -37.11 -11.76 4.57
N VAL A 446 -38.06 -10.99 4.04
CA VAL A 446 -38.36 -9.60 4.43
C VAL A 446 -39.86 -9.48 4.70
N LYS A 447 -40.23 -8.84 5.80
CA LYS A 447 -41.63 -8.53 6.16
C LYS A 447 -42.09 -7.23 5.53
N ASP A 448 -43.40 -7.04 5.47
CA ASP A 448 -44.04 -5.83 4.93
C ASP A 448 -43.62 -4.55 5.68
N ASP A 449 -43.24 -4.66 6.96
CA ASP A 449 -42.72 -3.56 7.79
C ASP A 449 -41.22 -3.28 7.57
N GLY A 450 -40.56 -4.02 6.67
CA GLY A 450 -39.14 -3.93 6.37
C GLY A 450 -38.24 -4.72 7.32
N ALA A 451 -38.78 -5.44 8.31
CA ALA A 451 -37.98 -6.32 9.16
C ALA A 451 -37.41 -7.50 8.36
N ILE A 452 -36.19 -7.92 8.69
CA ILE A 452 -35.45 -8.97 7.97
C ILE A 452 -35.32 -10.21 8.88
N PRO A 453 -36.37 -11.04 9.01
CA PRO A 453 -36.26 -12.33 9.70
C PRO A 453 -35.33 -13.30 8.97
N GLY A 454 -35.10 -13.08 7.67
CA GLY A 454 -34.23 -13.88 6.82
C GLY A 454 -34.88 -15.18 6.33
N ILE A 455 -34.32 -15.75 5.27
CA ILE A 455 -34.72 -17.06 4.72
C ILE A 455 -34.51 -18.18 5.74
N GLU A 456 -33.70 -17.97 6.77
CA GLU A 456 -33.53 -18.88 7.89
C GLU A 456 -34.83 -19.07 8.70
N ASN A 457 -35.79 -18.15 8.59
CA ASN A 457 -37.13 -18.31 9.16
C ASN A 457 -38.08 -19.15 8.27
N ASP A 458 -37.61 -19.68 7.15
CA ASP A 458 -38.37 -20.56 6.26
C ASP A 458 -38.02 -22.06 6.49
N ILE A 459 -38.42 -22.96 5.59
CA ILE A 459 -37.93 -24.35 5.55
C ILE A 459 -36.51 -24.36 4.97
N TYR A 460 -35.56 -23.81 5.72
CA TYR A 460 -34.17 -23.63 5.30
C TYR A 460 -33.25 -24.72 5.87
N VAL A 461 -32.31 -25.18 5.04
CA VAL A 461 -31.27 -26.15 5.44
C VAL A 461 -29.88 -25.56 5.18
N ASN A 462 -29.65 -25.12 3.94
CA ASN A 462 -28.47 -24.36 3.50
C ASN A 462 -28.81 -23.61 2.20
N ASP A 463 -27.95 -22.66 1.82
CA ASP A 463 -28.12 -21.81 0.64
C ASP A 463 -28.33 -22.64 -0.65
N ASP A 464 -27.49 -23.66 -0.88
CA ASP A 464 -27.56 -24.50 -2.08
C ASP A 464 -28.88 -25.25 -2.20
N LYS A 465 -29.35 -25.85 -1.10
CA LYS A 465 -30.62 -26.56 -1.05
C LYS A 465 -31.80 -25.62 -1.26
N TYR A 466 -31.76 -24.43 -0.65
CA TYR A 466 -32.84 -23.45 -0.76
C TYR A 466 -32.96 -22.92 -2.21
N LEU A 467 -31.83 -22.61 -2.84
CA LEU A 467 -31.77 -22.22 -4.26
C LEU A 467 -32.23 -23.36 -5.18
N LYS A 468 -31.84 -24.61 -4.88
CA LYS A 468 -32.29 -25.79 -5.64
C LYS A 468 -33.79 -26.02 -5.50
N ASP A 469 -34.35 -25.84 -4.31
CA ASP A 469 -35.79 -25.97 -4.06
C ASP A 469 -36.56 -24.88 -4.83
N PHE A 470 -36.09 -23.63 -4.82
CA PHE A 470 -36.65 -22.55 -5.65
C PHE A 470 -36.55 -22.85 -7.16
N TYR A 471 -35.38 -23.29 -7.63
CA TYR A 471 -35.18 -23.68 -9.04
C TYR A 471 -36.18 -24.75 -9.50
N ASN A 472 -36.40 -25.77 -8.67
CA ASN A 472 -37.37 -26.82 -8.98
C ASN A 472 -38.80 -26.27 -9.03
N LEU A 473 -39.18 -25.38 -8.11
CA LEU A 473 -40.49 -24.71 -8.14
C LEU A 473 -40.65 -23.87 -9.41
N PHE A 474 -39.65 -23.05 -9.76
CA PHE A 474 -39.68 -22.24 -10.97
C PHE A 474 -39.82 -23.11 -12.23
N ARG A 475 -39.02 -24.18 -12.35
CA ARG A 475 -39.12 -25.14 -13.46
C ARG A 475 -40.51 -25.78 -13.55
N ASP A 476 -41.03 -26.27 -12.43
CA ASP A 476 -42.23 -27.11 -12.43
C ASP A 476 -43.51 -26.30 -12.69
N TYR A 477 -43.54 -25.03 -12.26
CA TYR A 477 -44.76 -24.19 -12.29
C TYR A 477 -44.75 -23.07 -13.35
N ILE A 478 -43.57 -22.59 -13.77
CA ILE A 478 -43.43 -21.49 -14.75
C ILE A 478 -42.73 -22.01 -16.02
N GLY A 479 -41.67 -22.81 -15.86
CA GLY A 479 -40.94 -23.43 -16.96
C GLY A 479 -39.60 -22.77 -17.26
N LEU A 480 -38.62 -23.58 -17.70
CA LEU A 480 -37.24 -23.14 -17.90
C LEU A 480 -37.04 -22.19 -19.08
N GLY A 481 -37.97 -22.15 -20.03
CA GLY A 481 -37.90 -21.23 -21.18
C GLY A 481 -37.93 -19.75 -20.78
N LYS A 482 -38.23 -19.43 -19.51
CA LYS A 482 -38.28 -18.06 -18.98
C LYS A 482 -37.10 -17.72 -18.06
N SER A 483 -36.13 -18.63 -17.88
CA SER A 483 -34.98 -18.42 -16.99
C SER A 483 -34.10 -17.25 -17.43
N THR A 484 -34.05 -16.91 -18.72
CA THR A 484 -33.30 -15.74 -19.23
C THR A 484 -33.85 -14.40 -18.74
N PHE A 485 -35.12 -14.37 -18.30
CA PHE A 485 -35.78 -13.16 -17.79
C PHE A 485 -35.79 -13.10 -16.26
N VAL A 486 -35.24 -14.10 -15.56
CA VAL A 486 -35.28 -14.15 -14.10
C VAL A 486 -33.90 -14.51 -13.55
N ASN A 487 -33.34 -13.61 -12.76
CA ASN A 487 -32.11 -13.85 -12.02
C ASN A 487 -32.39 -13.92 -10.52
N TRP A 488 -31.85 -14.91 -9.82
CA TRP A 488 -32.04 -15.04 -8.37
C TRP A 488 -30.73 -15.32 -7.65
N LYS A 489 -30.58 -14.76 -6.45
CA LYS A 489 -29.41 -14.97 -5.59
C LYS A 489 -29.74 -14.69 -4.13
N ILE A 490 -28.97 -15.28 -3.23
CA ILE A 490 -29.05 -14.98 -1.80
C ILE A 490 -28.08 -13.84 -1.48
N ILE A 491 -28.60 -12.75 -0.93
CA ILE A 491 -27.84 -11.61 -0.41
C ILE A 491 -27.84 -11.70 1.11
N ARG A 492 -26.66 -11.57 1.73
CA ARG A 492 -26.52 -11.65 3.20
C ARG A 492 -26.37 -10.26 3.82
N ILE A 493 -27.37 -9.86 4.60
CA ILE A 493 -27.38 -8.65 5.43
C ILE A 493 -27.66 -9.11 6.86
N ASN A 494 -26.62 -9.62 7.55
CA ASN A 494 -26.69 -10.38 8.82
C ASN A 494 -27.48 -11.70 8.75
N ARG A 495 -28.56 -11.75 7.95
CA ARG A 495 -29.38 -12.91 7.60
C ARG A 495 -29.50 -13.01 6.07
N GLY A 496 -29.89 -14.17 5.56
CA GLY A 496 -30.07 -14.40 4.13
C GLY A 496 -31.36 -13.80 3.59
N ILE A 497 -31.30 -13.15 2.43
CA ILE A 497 -32.44 -12.65 1.66
C ILE A 497 -32.34 -13.21 0.25
N LEU A 498 -33.36 -13.93 -0.21
CA LEU A 498 -33.41 -14.36 -1.61
C LEU A 498 -33.96 -13.22 -2.46
N LYS A 499 -33.09 -12.57 -3.23
CA LYS A 499 -33.43 -11.53 -4.22
C LYS A 499 -33.73 -12.20 -5.56
N ILE A 500 -34.91 -11.95 -6.10
CA ILE A 500 -35.35 -12.42 -7.41
C ILE A 500 -35.63 -11.19 -8.29
N SER A 501 -34.78 -10.97 -9.29
CA SER A 501 -34.90 -9.89 -10.26
C SER A 501 -35.54 -10.42 -11.55
N CYS A 502 -36.68 -9.85 -11.92
CA CYS A 502 -37.48 -10.23 -13.09
C CYS A 502 -37.42 -9.11 -14.13
N ALA A 503 -36.98 -9.43 -15.35
CA ALA A 503 -37.13 -8.59 -16.53
C ALA A 503 -38.51 -8.82 -17.17
N LYS A 504 -39.03 -7.83 -17.90
CA LYS A 504 -40.24 -8.03 -18.69
C LYS A 504 -40.00 -9.12 -19.74
N SER A 505 -40.92 -10.08 -19.85
CA SER A 505 -40.90 -11.14 -20.86
C SER A 505 -41.44 -10.63 -22.20
N ASP A 506 -40.89 -11.15 -23.30
CA ASP A 506 -41.35 -10.84 -24.66
C ASP A 506 -42.60 -11.63 -25.06
N ASP A 507 -42.87 -12.75 -24.40
CA ASP A 507 -44.07 -13.57 -24.61
C ASP A 507 -44.85 -13.76 -23.29
N PRO A 508 -46.16 -14.04 -23.35
CA PRO A 508 -46.98 -14.31 -22.17
C PRO A 508 -46.39 -15.41 -21.28
N VAL A 509 -46.44 -15.19 -19.96
CA VAL A 509 -46.00 -16.14 -18.94
C VAL A 509 -47.20 -16.59 -18.10
N TYR A 510 -47.42 -17.89 -18.04
CA TYR A 510 -48.50 -18.48 -17.27
C TYR A 510 -47.96 -19.24 -16.06
N LEU A 511 -48.78 -19.32 -15.01
CA LEU A 511 -48.51 -20.11 -13.82
C LEU A 511 -49.38 -21.37 -13.81
N LYS A 512 -48.77 -22.55 -13.71
CA LYS A 512 -49.49 -23.82 -13.54
C LYS A 512 -50.14 -23.90 -12.16
N LEU A 513 -51.36 -24.43 -12.10
CA LEU A 513 -52.08 -24.63 -10.82
C LEU A 513 -51.55 -25.84 -10.04
N ASP A 514 -51.11 -26.88 -10.75
CA ASP A 514 -50.44 -28.02 -10.16
C ASP A 514 -49.29 -28.56 -11.02
N LYS A 515 -48.44 -29.37 -10.40
CA LYS A 515 -47.33 -30.01 -11.11
C LYS A 515 -47.87 -31.00 -12.13
N GLY A 516 -47.42 -30.86 -13.37
CA GLY A 516 -47.78 -31.77 -14.45
C GLY A 516 -49.20 -31.58 -15.00
N THR A 517 -49.90 -30.51 -14.63
CA THR A 517 -51.18 -30.13 -15.25
C THR A 517 -50.97 -29.08 -16.33
N ASP A 518 -51.89 -29.04 -17.30
CA ASP A 518 -51.99 -27.97 -18.30
C ASP A 518 -52.95 -26.84 -17.85
N ASP A 519 -53.54 -26.97 -16.65
CA ASP A 519 -54.32 -25.92 -16.04
C ASP A 519 -53.41 -24.77 -15.59
N GLU A 520 -53.53 -23.65 -16.30
CA GLU A 520 -52.66 -22.50 -16.19
C GLU A 520 -53.45 -21.21 -15.99
N LYS A 521 -52.85 -20.25 -15.27
CA LYS A 521 -53.42 -18.93 -15.02
C LYS A 521 -52.47 -17.82 -15.42
N PHE A 522 -53.05 -16.74 -15.94
CA PHE A 522 -52.31 -15.55 -16.32
C PHE A 522 -52.46 -14.46 -15.26
N TYR A 523 -51.33 -13.93 -14.82
CA TYR A 523 -51.28 -12.91 -13.79
C TYR A 523 -50.56 -11.66 -14.28
N ILE A 524 -51.07 -10.49 -13.91
CA ILE A 524 -50.41 -9.20 -14.14
C ILE A 524 -50.21 -8.47 -12.82
N ARG A 525 -49.21 -7.61 -12.80
CA ARG A 525 -49.02 -6.63 -11.73
C ARG A 525 -49.82 -5.37 -12.02
N SER A 526 -50.69 -4.96 -11.10
CA SER A 526 -51.53 -3.75 -11.17
C SER A 526 -51.47 -3.03 -9.82
N ASN A 527 -50.67 -1.95 -9.73
CA ASN A 527 -50.27 -1.34 -8.44
C ASN A 527 -49.61 -2.40 -7.51
N PRO A 528 -49.59 -2.32 -6.15
CA PRO A 528 -48.93 -3.34 -5.36
C PRO A 528 -49.73 -4.66 -5.27
N ALA A 529 -50.72 -4.87 -6.15
CA ALA A 529 -51.50 -6.10 -6.22
C ALA A 529 -51.18 -6.90 -7.48
N THR A 530 -51.27 -8.24 -7.35
CA THR A 530 -51.14 -9.16 -8.49
C THR A 530 -52.51 -9.75 -8.79
N GLU A 531 -53.02 -9.50 -9.99
CA GLU A 531 -54.38 -9.82 -10.40
C GLU A 531 -54.40 -10.90 -11.49
N GLU A 532 -55.44 -11.75 -11.46
CA GLU A 532 -55.68 -12.76 -12.48
C GLU A 532 -56.48 -12.14 -13.65
N LEU A 533 -55.99 -12.25 -14.88
CA LEU A 533 -56.77 -11.88 -16.06
C LEU A 533 -57.39 -13.12 -16.69
N LYS A 534 -58.65 -12.98 -17.12
CA LYS A 534 -59.44 -14.02 -17.78
C LYS A 534 -60.23 -13.48 -18.95
N GLY A 535 -60.67 -14.37 -19.83
CA GLY A 535 -61.63 -14.07 -20.90
C GLY A 535 -61.16 -12.96 -21.83
N SER A 536 -62.07 -12.04 -22.20
CA SER A 536 -61.78 -10.94 -23.14
C SER A 536 -60.63 -10.04 -22.67
N LYS A 537 -60.56 -9.72 -21.37
CA LYS A 537 -59.49 -8.87 -20.80
C LYS A 537 -58.09 -9.46 -21.01
N LEU A 538 -57.95 -10.78 -20.88
CA LEU A 538 -56.69 -11.47 -21.12
C LEU A 538 -56.28 -11.37 -22.59
N VAL A 539 -57.22 -11.63 -23.50
CA VAL A 539 -56.98 -11.58 -24.95
C VAL A 539 -56.58 -10.17 -25.40
N GLU A 540 -57.28 -9.15 -24.90
CA GLU A 540 -56.94 -7.74 -25.17
C GLU A 540 -55.55 -7.38 -24.66
N TYR A 541 -55.22 -7.77 -23.43
CA TYR A 541 -53.91 -7.52 -22.84
C TYR A 541 -52.79 -8.16 -23.67
N ILE A 542 -52.93 -9.43 -24.02
CA ILE A 542 -51.91 -10.16 -24.77
C ILE A 542 -51.65 -9.49 -26.13
N ASN A 543 -52.72 -9.16 -26.85
CA ASN A 543 -52.63 -8.51 -28.16
C ASN A 543 -51.96 -7.14 -28.10
N LYS A 544 -52.12 -6.40 -26.99
CA LYS A 544 -51.52 -5.07 -26.82
C LYS A 544 -50.06 -5.14 -26.35
N HIS A 545 -49.71 -6.12 -25.51
CA HIS A 545 -48.45 -6.12 -24.78
C HIS A 545 -47.37 -7.07 -25.34
N PHE A 546 -47.75 -8.08 -26.14
CA PHE A 546 -46.81 -9.11 -26.64
C PHE A 546 -46.90 -9.37 -28.15
N LYS A 547 -47.72 -8.63 -28.91
CA LYS A 547 -47.68 -8.73 -30.37
C LYS A 547 -46.35 -8.19 -30.90
N LYS A 548 -45.59 -9.04 -31.57
CA LYS A 548 -44.50 -8.61 -32.45
C LYS A 548 -45.11 -7.94 -33.67
N VAL A 549 -44.69 -6.70 -33.94
CA VAL A 549 -44.96 -5.99 -35.20
C VAL A 549 -44.27 -6.72 -36.35
#